data_AF-A0A0G0T1Q1-F1
#
_entry.id   AF-A0A0G0T1Q1-F1
#
_cell.length_a   1.000
_cell.length_b   1.000
_cell.length_c   1.000
_cell.angle_alpha   90.00
_cell.angle_beta   90.00
_cell.angle_gamma   90.00
#
_symmetry.space_group_name_H-M   'P 1'
#
loop_
_entity.id
_entity.type
_entity.pdbx_description
1 polymer ?
#
loop_
_entity_poly.entity_id
_entity_poly.type
_entity_poly.pdbx_seq_one_letter_code
_entity_poly.pdbx_strand_id
1 'polypeptide(L)'
;MRKKKSKIPVFKSYEEEAHFWDTHSITDFEDETEDVEIIFDLEEPRSETIAVRLQKDVKNKMTDLARQKGVNTSTLARMWIIEKLSELTRPRVNRIVDKER
;
A
#
# COMPACT_ATOMS: atom_id res chain seq x y z
N MET A 1 44.88 10.76 -12.74
CA MET A 1 44.42 10.16 -11.47
C MET A 1 44.09 8.69 -11.74
N ARG A 2 44.65 7.73 -10.99
CA ARG A 2 44.39 6.29 -11.21
C ARG A 2 42.95 5.99 -10.77
N LYS A 3 42.12 5.45 -11.66
CA LYS A 3 40.78 4.94 -11.34
C LYS A 3 40.95 3.85 -10.28
N LYS A 4 40.53 4.10 -9.04
CA LYS A 4 40.47 3.09 -7.97
C LYS A 4 39.48 2.03 -8.48
N LYS A 5 39.88 0.76 -8.51
CA LYS A 5 38.95 -0.32 -8.88
C LYS A 5 37.90 -0.39 -7.78
N SER A 6 36.62 -0.36 -8.18
CA SER A 6 35.49 -0.56 -7.26
C SER A 6 35.62 -1.92 -6.60
N LYS A 7 35.34 -1.98 -5.30
CA LYS A 7 35.29 -3.23 -4.54
C LYS A 7 34.02 -4.03 -4.86
N ILE A 8 32.98 -3.37 -5.36
CA ILE A 8 31.72 -3.98 -5.77
C ILE A 8 31.89 -4.60 -7.16
N PRO A 9 31.75 -5.93 -7.32
CA PRO A 9 31.94 -6.58 -8.61
C PRO A 9 30.73 -6.34 -9.54
N VAL A 10 30.92 -6.61 -10.84
CA VAL A 10 29.80 -6.67 -11.79
C VAL A 10 29.20 -8.07 -11.72
N PHE A 11 27.97 -8.18 -11.25
CA PHE A 11 27.26 -9.45 -11.10
C PHE A 11 26.73 -9.95 -12.45
N LYS A 12 26.70 -11.28 -12.60
CA LYS A 12 26.16 -11.96 -13.79
C LYS A 12 24.72 -12.42 -13.59
N SER A 13 24.25 -12.51 -12.34
CA SER A 13 22.88 -12.86 -11.98
C SER A 13 22.44 -12.20 -10.67
N TYR A 14 21.12 -12.10 -10.47
CA TYR A 14 20.54 -11.63 -9.20
C TYR A 14 20.87 -12.54 -8.02
N GLU A 15 20.99 -13.86 -8.24
CA GLU A 15 21.35 -14.81 -7.18
C GLU A 15 22.79 -14.59 -6.68
N GLU A 16 23.71 -14.26 -7.60
CA GLU A 16 25.11 -13.94 -7.26
C GLU A 16 25.21 -12.64 -6.45
N GLU A 17 24.43 -11.63 -6.83
CA GLU A 17 24.33 -10.36 -6.11
C GLU A 17 23.76 -10.55 -4.70
N ALA A 18 22.66 -11.30 -4.56
CA ALA A 18 22.06 -11.59 -3.25
C ALA A 18 23.06 -12.31 -2.32
N HIS A 19 23.71 -13.37 -2.82
CA HIS A 19 24.71 -14.10 -2.05
C HIS A 19 25.91 -13.22 -1.65
N PHE A 20 26.33 -12.29 -2.52
CA PHE A 20 27.38 -11.34 -2.20
C PHE A 20 26.99 -10.45 -1.00
N TRP A 21 25.78 -9.87 -1.02
CA TRP A 21 25.29 -9.01 0.07
C TRP A 21 24.93 -9.78 1.35
N ASP A 22 24.58 -11.06 1.25
CA ASP A 22 24.38 -11.93 2.43
C ASP A 22 25.70 -12.25 3.15
N THR A 23 26.83 -12.19 2.44
CA THR A 23 28.14 -12.60 2.96
C THR A 23 29.08 -11.43 3.28
N HIS A 24 28.77 -10.23 2.81
CA HIS A 24 29.61 -9.04 3.00
C HIS A 24 28.86 -7.94 3.77
N SER A 25 29.56 -7.24 4.65
CA SER A 25 28.98 -6.10 5.35
C SER A 25 28.89 -4.91 4.41
N ILE A 26 27.75 -4.22 4.40
CA ILE A 26 27.57 -2.98 3.62
C ILE A 26 28.56 -1.89 4.05
N THR A 27 28.99 -1.90 5.31
CA THR A 27 29.96 -0.95 5.88
C THR A 27 31.33 -1.00 5.19
N ASP A 28 31.69 -2.14 4.59
CA ASP A 28 32.99 -2.31 3.89
C ASP A 28 33.06 -1.51 2.57
N PHE A 29 31.91 -0.99 2.13
CA PHE A 29 31.70 -0.26 0.89
C PHE A 29 31.21 1.18 1.12
N GLU A 30 31.30 1.72 2.34
CA GLU A 30 30.90 3.11 2.66
C GLU A 30 31.51 4.15 1.71
N ASP A 31 32.77 3.96 1.30
CA ASP A 31 33.46 4.82 0.32
C ASP A 31 32.82 4.83 -1.10
N GLU A 32 31.95 3.86 -1.38
CA GLU A 32 31.33 3.59 -2.68
C GLU A 32 29.78 3.62 -2.61
N THR A 33 29.21 3.92 -1.44
CA THR A 33 27.78 4.09 -1.21
C THR A 33 27.46 5.53 -0.81
N GLU A 34 26.23 5.97 -1.06
CA GLU A 34 25.75 7.29 -0.62
C GLU A 34 24.76 7.13 0.54
N ASP A 35 24.81 8.06 1.49
CA ASP A 35 23.82 8.12 2.56
C ASP A 35 22.43 8.36 1.97
N VAL A 36 21.50 7.44 2.24
CA VAL A 36 20.09 7.61 1.89
C VAL A 36 19.36 8.19 3.09
N GLU A 37 18.77 9.37 2.91
CA GLU A 37 17.92 9.99 3.92
C GLU A 37 16.57 9.24 3.95
N ILE A 38 16.41 8.32 4.91
CA ILE A 38 15.16 7.58 5.09
C ILE A 38 14.22 8.42 5.96
N ILE A 39 13.30 9.14 5.31
CA ILE A 39 12.24 9.87 6.00
C ILE A 39 11.15 8.87 6.41
N PHE A 40 11.16 8.46 7.67
CA PHE A 40 10.02 7.79 8.28
C PHE A 40 9.02 8.87 8.73
N ASP A 41 8.10 9.26 7.85
CA ASP A 41 6.96 10.08 8.25
C ASP A 41 5.97 9.22 9.06
N LEU A 42 6.21 9.17 10.37
CA LEU A 42 5.34 8.54 11.35
C LEU A 42 4.22 9.48 11.83
N GLU A 43 4.27 10.76 11.44
CA GLU A 43 3.42 11.82 11.97
C GLU A 43 2.18 12.06 11.10
N GLU A 44 2.22 11.74 9.80
CA GLU A 44 1.01 11.76 8.98
C GLU A 44 0.07 10.59 9.34
N PRO A 45 -1.10 10.85 9.93
CA PRO A 45 -2.09 9.81 10.08
C PRO A 45 -2.52 9.38 8.68
N ARG A 46 -2.15 8.17 8.28
CA ARG A 46 -2.59 7.53 7.01
C ARG A 46 -4.12 7.43 6.87
N SER A 47 -4.89 7.84 7.87
CA SER A 47 -6.34 7.86 7.88
C SER A 47 -6.90 9.01 8.70
N GLU A 48 -7.84 9.75 8.13
CA GLU A 48 -8.66 10.72 8.85
C GLU A 48 -9.89 10.05 9.49
N THR A 49 -10.32 10.57 10.64
CA THR A 49 -11.53 10.11 11.34
C THR A 49 -12.68 11.07 11.08
N ILE A 50 -13.82 10.53 10.64
CA ILE A 50 -15.07 11.27 10.48
C ILE A 50 -16.10 10.83 11.51
N ALA A 51 -16.84 11.78 12.07
CA ALA A 51 -17.98 11.50 12.95
C ALA A 51 -19.28 11.46 12.13
N VAL A 52 -19.90 10.29 12.02
CA VAL A 52 -21.16 10.10 11.28
C VAL A 52 -22.30 9.83 12.26
N ARG A 53 -23.36 10.64 12.20
CA ARG A 53 -24.58 10.40 12.99
C ARG A 53 -25.43 9.33 12.31
N LEU A 54 -25.76 8.27 13.04
CA LEU A 54 -26.57 7.15 12.57
C LEU A 54 -27.71 6.89 13.57
N GLN A 55 -28.86 6.44 13.06
CA GLN A 55 -29.92 5.92 13.92
C GLN A 55 -29.44 4.64 14.64
N LYS A 56 -29.95 4.41 15.86
CA LYS A 56 -29.50 3.32 16.73
C LYS A 56 -29.72 1.94 16.10
N ASP A 57 -30.84 1.75 15.42
CA ASP A 57 -31.18 0.50 14.75
C ASP A 57 -30.24 0.20 13.57
N VAL A 58 -29.88 1.22 12.78
CA VAL A 58 -28.91 1.12 11.70
C VAL A 58 -27.54 0.72 12.23
N LYS A 59 -27.07 1.37 13.30
CA LYS A 59 -25.81 1.02 13.95
C LYS A 59 -25.81 -0.45 14.39
N ASN A 60 -26.87 -0.91 15.03
CA ASN A 60 -26.98 -2.29 15.50
C ASN A 60 -26.90 -3.29 14.34
N LYS A 61 -27.69 -3.09 13.27
CA LYS A 61 -27.65 -3.93 12.07
C LYS A 61 -26.26 -3.99 11.44
N MET A 62 -25.57 -2.84 11.37
CA MET A 62 -24.19 -2.80 10.87
C MET A 62 -23.23 -3.59 11.77
N THR A 63 -23.37 -3.47 13.09
CA THR A 63 -22.54 -4.23 14.04
C THR A 63 -22.75 -5.74 13.91
N ASP A 64 -23.99 -6.19 13.77
CA ASP A 64 -24.30 -7.62 13.60
C ASP A 64 -23.73 -8.17 12.29
N LEU A 65 -23.87 -7.42 11.19
CA LEU A 65 -23.32 -7.83 9.90
C LEU A 65 -21.79 -7.82 9.89
N ALA A 66 -21.17 -6.84 10.54
CA ALA A 66 -19.72 -6.78 10.69
C ALA A 66 -19.18 -8.02 11.42
N ARG A 67 -19.84 -8.41 12.52
CA ARG A 67 -19.52 -9.62 13.28
C ARG A 67 -19.65 -10.89 12.44
N GLN A 68 -20.73 -11.03 11.69
CA GLN A 68 -20.91 -12.17 10.78
C GLN A 68 -19.81 -12.27 9.71
N LYS A 69 -19.27 -11.11 9.29
CA LYS A 69 -18.16 -11.02 8.32
C LYS A 69 -16.78 -11.08 8.97
N GLY A 70 -16.67 -11.24 10.28
CA GLY A 70 -15.39 -11.29 11.00
C GLY A 70 -14.63 -9.96 11.02
N VAL A 71 -15.31 -8.83 10.80
CA VAL A 71 -14.71 -7.49 10.79
C VAL A 71 -15.35 -6.59 11.84
N ASN A 72 -14.67 -5.52 12.22
CA ASN A 72 -15.27 -4.50 13.10
C ASN A 72 -16.22 -3.57 12.30
N THR A 73 -17.06 -2.82 13.02
CA THR A 73 -18.07 -1.94 12.40
C THR A 73 -17.45 -0.80 11.58
N SER A 74 -16.30 -0.24 11.99
CA SER A 74 -15.65 0.85 11.27
C SER A 74 -14.98 0.37 9.97
N THR A 75 -14.41 -0.83 9.95
CA THR A 75 -13.90 -1.51 8.77
C THR A 75 -15.02 -1.77 7.78
N LEU A 76 -16.16 -2.32 8.22
CA LEU A 76 -17.31 -2.53 7.35
C LEU A 76 -17.81 -1.21 6.74
N ALA A 77 -17.94 -0.16 7.57
CA ALA A 77 -18.33 1.16 7.10
C ALA A 77 -17.36 1.71 6.04
N ARG A 78 -16.04 1.62 6.30
CA ARG A 78 -15.00 2.06 5.36
C ARG A 78 -15.09 1.33 4.02
N MET A 79 -15.23 0.00 4.05
CA MET A 79 -15.35 -0.81 2.84
C MET A 79 -16.54 -0.38 1.98
N TRP A 80 -17.72 -0.20 2.59
CA TRP A 80 -18.92 0.21 1.86
C TRP A 80 -18.86 1.65 1.33
N ILE A 81 -18.23 2.57 2.08
CA ILE A 81 -18.00 3.93 1.60
C ILE A 81 -17.11 3.91 0.35
N ILE A 82 -16.00 3.16 0.39
CA ILE A 82 -15.10 2.99 -0.76
C ILE A 82 -15.84 2.36 -1.95
N GLU A 83 -16.61 1.29 -1.70
CA GLU A 83 -17.39 0.60 -2.72
C GLU A 83 -18.36 1.56 -3.42
N LYS A 84 -19.15 2.33 -2.65
CA LYS A 84 -20.08 3.31 -3.24
C LYS A 84 -19.41 4.47 -3.94
N LEU A 85 -18.29 4.97 -3.42
CA LEU A 85 -17.53 5.99 -4.13
C LEU A 85 -16.99 5.45 -5.46
N SER A 86 -16.47 4.22 -5.48
CA SER A 86 -16.00 3.59 -6.73
C SER A 86 -17.12 3.41 -7.74
N GLU A 87 -18.30 2.93 -7.32
CA GLU A 87 -19.46 2.80 -8.21
C GLU A 87 -19.88 4.14 -8.83
N LEU A 88 -19.87 5.22 -8.05
CA LEU A 88 -20.29 6.55 -8.49
C LEU A 88 -19.25 7.26 -9.36
N THR A 89 -17.96 6.97 -9.16
CA THR A 89 -16.85 7.62 -9.86
C THR A 89 -16.35 6.85 -11.08
N ARG A 90 -16.75 5.58 -11.25
CA ARG A 90 -16.49 4.84 -12.49
C ARG A 90 -17.13 5.57 -13.67
N PRO A 91 -16.36 5.92 -14.73
CA PRO A 91 -16.91 6.49 -15.94
C PRO A 91 -18.03 5.58 -16.47
N ARG A 92 -19.20 6.14 -16.77
CA ARG A 92 -20.30 5.44 -17.44
C ARG A 92 -19.92 5.14 -18.90
N VAL A 93 -18.89 4.35 -19.13
CA VAL A 93 -18.56 3.82 -20.46
C VAL A 93 -19.29 2.48 -20.59
N ASN A 94 -20.18 2.41 -21.59
CA ASN A 94 -20.96 1.25 -22.03
C ASN A 94 -22.20 0.86 -21.22
N ARG A 95 -23.29 1.62 -21.46
CA ARG A 95 -24.66 1.08 -21.45
C ARG A 95 -25.39 1.42 -22.76
N ILE A 96 -24.66 1.32 -23.88
CA ILE A 96 -25.19 1.47 -25.26
C ILE A 96 -24.74 0.24 -26.05
N VAL A 97 -25.18 -0.95 -25.67
CA VAL A 97 -25.19 -2.17 -26.49
C VAL A 97 -26.14 -3.16 -25.82
N ASP A 98 -27.42 -2.80 -25.74
CA ASP A 98 -28.52 -3.74 -25.41
C ASP A 98 -29.87 -3.21 -25.96
N LYS A 99 -29.81 -2.40 -27.02
CA LYS A 99 -31.02 -1.89 -27.68
C LYS A 99 -30.91 -1.94 -29.20
N GLU A 100 -30.36 -3.03 -29.72
CA GLU A 100 -30.64 -3.49 -31.08
C GLU A 100 -30.81 -5.01 -31.03
N ARG A 101 -32.03 -5.41 -30.63
CA ARG A 101 -32.61 -6.69 -30.98
C ARG A 101 -34.03 -6.45 -31.47
#